data_AF-A0A5E4JZ88-F1
#
_entry.id   AF-A0A5E4JZ88-F1
#
_cell.length_a   1.000
_cell.length_b   1.000
_cell.length_c   1.000
_cell.angle_alpha   90.00
_cell.angle_beta   90.00
_cell.angle_gamma   90.00
#
_symmetry.space_group_name_H-M   'P 1'
#
loop_
_entity.id
_entity.type
_entity.pdbx_description
1 polymer ?
#
loop_
_entity_poly.entity_id
_entity_poly.type
_entity_poly.pdbx_seq_one_letter_code
_entity_poly.pdbx_strand_id
1 'polypeptide(L)'
;MVKIKLYGIGNEENFNYYIFDKKQEVAKRIAQVMKKVFNAKWNFSKEIENEKGEWIEERINVEKKFDFHEKIANTPPNKNKFRIDIFYGDKKMFITINCHEDKRLELNKELLKIAEMPKPKKK
;
A
#
# COMPACT_ATOMS: atom_id res chain seq x y z
N MET A 1 21.06 2.33 5.20
CA MET A 1 19.67 2.60 4.78
C MET A 1 18.74 2.19 5.92
N VAL A 2 17.89 3.08 6.43
CA VAL A 2 16.93 2.75 7.49
C VAL A 2 15.80 1.89 6.90
N LYS A 3 15.48 0.74 7.51
CA LYS A 3 14.36 -0.11 7.08
C LYS A 3 13.01 0.46 7.54
N ILE A 4 11.94 0.26 6.76
CA ILE A 4 10.59 0.62 7.22
C ILE A 4 10.11 -0.41 8.24
N LYS A 5 9.30 0.02 9.21
CA LYS A 5 8.77 -0.88 10.24
C LYS A 5 7.48 -1.55 9.76
N LEU A 6 7.50 -2.88 9.69
CA LEU A 6 6.34 -3.75 9.44
C LEU A 6 5.85 -4.30 10.79
N TYR A 7 4.77 -3.75 11.30
CA TYR A 7 4.22 -4.05 12.62
C TYR A 7 3.40 -5.34 12.66
N GLY A 8 2.82 -5.71 11.53
CA GLY A 8 1.98 -6.89 11.41
C GLY A 8 1.94 -7.37 9.97
N ILE A 9 1.97 -8.67 9.81
CA ILE A 9 1.76 -9.37 8.54
C ILE A 9 0.89 -10.58 8.82
N GLY A 10 -0.02 -10.88 7.91
CA GLY A 10 -0.65 -12.20 7.91
C GLY A 10 -1.48 -12.41 6.67
N ASN A 11 -1.94 -13.64 6.54
CA ASN A 11 -2.55 -14.16 5.33
C ASN A 11 -3.83 -14.90 5.71
N GLU A 12 -4.89 -14.69 4.93
CA GLU A 12 -6.17 -15.37 5.05
C GLU A 12 -6.66 -15.67 3.64
N GLU A 13 -6.62 -16.95 3.25
CA GLU A 13 -6.86 -17.39 1.86
C GLU A 13 -5.99 -16.63 0.83
N ASN A 14 -6.63 -15.79 0.01
CA ASN A 14 -6.00 -14.93 -1.00
C ASN A 14 -5.74 -13.50 -0.51
N PHE A 15 -6.20 -13.16 0.70
CA PHE A 15 -5.98 -11.86 1.32
C PHE A 15 -4.71 -11.85 2.15
N ASN A 16 -3.93 -10.79 2.00
CA ASN A 16 -2.73 -10.54 2.80
C ASN A 16 -2.87 -9.15 3.42
N TYR A 17 -2.56 -9.04 4.71
CA TYR A 17 -2.59 -7.78 5.43
C TYR A 17 -1.20 -7.41 5.91
N TYR A 18 -0.92 -6.11 5.85
CA TYR A 18 0.35 -5.52 6.28
C TYR A 18 0.09 -4.24 7.05
N ILE A 19 0.82 -4.02 8.13
CA ILE A 19 0.67 -2.85 9.00
C ILE A 19 1.99 -2.09 9.05
N PHE A 20 1.99 -0.83 8.66
CA PHE A 20 3.17 0.03 8.61
C PHE A 20 2.98 1.34 9.38
N ASP A 21 4.05 2.10 9.58
CA ASP A 21 3.95 3.50 10.01
C ASP A 21 3.24 4.35 8.94
N LYS A 22 2.34 5.23 9.39
CA LYS A 22 1.70 6.23 8.53
C LYS A 22 2.66 7.39 8.28
N LYS A 23 3.56 7.23 7.32
CA LYS A 23 4.52 8.24 6.89
C LYS A 23 4.62 8.27 5.37
N GLN A 24 4.80 9.46 4.81
CA GLN A 24 4.95 9.62 3.35
C GLN A 24 6.12 8.80 2.78
N GLU A 25 7.27 8.78 3.48
CA GLU A 25 8.45 8.02 3.05
C GLU A 25 8.17 6.50 2.99
N VAL A 26 7.36 5.99 3.91
CA VAL A 26 7.00 4.58 4.01
C VAL A 26 6.07 4.22 2.85
N ALA A 27 5.03 5.02 2.63
CA ALA A 27 4.11 4.84 1.51
C ALA A 27 4.82 4.88 0.15
N LYS A 28 5.73 5.84 -0.07
CA LYS A 28 6.53 5.93 -1.31
C LYS A 28 7.36 4.67 -1.56
N ARG A 29 8.01 4.12 -0.52
CA ARG A 29 8.82 2.89 -0.65
C ARG A 29 7.94 1.67 -0.94
N ILE A 30 6.78 1.59 -0.31
CA ILE A 30 5.84 0.49 -0.58
C ILE A 30 5.26 0.63 -1.99
N ALA A 31 4.90 1.83 -2.44
CA ALA A 31 4.45 2.07 -3.81
C ALA A 31 5.45 1.62 -4.87
N GLN A 32 6.76 1.79 -4.63
CA GLN A 32 7.80 1.24 -5.50
C GLN A 32 7.76 -0.29 -5.56
N VAL A 33 7.55 -0.96 -4.42
CA VAL A 33 7.38 -2.41 -4.37
C VAL A 33 6.10 -2.84 -5.10
N MET A 34 4.99 -2.15 -4.88
CA MET A 34 3.71 -2.46 -5.55
C MET A 34 3.80 -2.29 -7.05
N LYS A 35 4.44 -1.20 -7.52
CA LYS A 35 4.72 -0.98 -8.94
C LYS A 35 5.58 -2.11 -9.51
N LYS A 36 6.59 -2.57 -8.80
CA LYS A 36 7.48 -3.65 -9.25
C LYS A 36 6.73 -4.99 -9.38
N VAL A 37 5.95 -5.37 -8.37
CA VAL A 37 5.34 -6.71 -8.27
C VAL A 37 4.04 -6.81 -9.06
N PHE A 38 3.24 -5.75 -9.03
CA PHE A 38 1.88 -5.73 -9.56
C PHE A 38 1.67 -4.77 -10.74
N ASN A 39 2.68 -3.97 -11.11
CA ASN A 39 2.51 -2.84 -12.03
C ASN A 39 1.40 -1.86 -11.60
N ALA A 40 1.12 -1.80 -10.29
CA ALA A 40 0.13 -0.91 -9.71
C ALA A 40 0.69 0.52 -9.61
N LYS A 41 -0.14 1.51 -9.95
CA LYS A 41 0.19 2.93 -9.86
C LYS A 41 -0.49 3.50 -8.62
N TRP A 42 0.17 3.33 -7.48
CA TRP A 42 -0.21 4.02 -6.26
C TRP A 42 0.08 5.52 -6.41
N ASN A 43 -0.89 6.23 -6.97
CA ASN A 43 -0.80 7.66 -7.24
C ASN A 43 -0.87 8.42 -5.91
N PHE A 44 0.12 9.27 -5.66
CA PHE A 44 0.15 10.21 -4.53
C PHE A 44 -0.38 11.58 -4.93
N SER A 45 -1.22 11.63 -5.95
CA SER A 45 -1.90 12.83 -6.41
C SER A 45 -3.31 12.49 -6.86
N LYS A 46 -4.22 13.45 -6.69
CA LYS A 46 -5.57 13.43 -7.24
C LYS A 46 -5.79 14.73 -8.00
N GLU A 47 -6.52 14.66 -9.11
CA GLU A 47 -7.02 15.85 -9.76
C GLU A 47 -8.26 16.34 -9.01
N ILE A 48 -8.26 17.61 -8.63
CA ILE A 48 -9.41 18.27 -8.03
C ILE A 48 -9.74 19.53 -8.82
N GLU A 49 -11.01 19.85 -8.93
CA GLU A 49 -11.46 21.13 -9.46
C GLU A 49 -11.33 22.19 -8.36
N ASN A 50 -10.60 23.27 -8.65
CA ASN A 50 -10.46 24.39 -7.71
C ASN A 50 -11.71 25.28 -7.72
N GLU A 51 -11.76 26.28 -6.82
CA GLU A 51 -12.89 27.23 -6.72
C GLU A 51 -13.12 28.07 -8.01
N LYS A 52 -12.20 28.00 -8.98
CA LYS A 52 -12.28 28.70 -10.28
C LYS A 52 -12.67 27.77 -11.44
N GLY A 53 -12.96 26.49 -11.17
CA GLY A 53 -13.29 25.51 -12.20
C GLY A 53 -12.08 24.93 -12.94
N GLU A 54 -10.85 25.14 -12.45
CA GLU A 54 -9.64 24.60 -13.06
C GLU A 54 -9.26 23.27 -12.39
N TRP A 55 -8.90 22.28 -13.22
CA TRP A 55 -8.37 21.00 -12.73
C TRP A 55 -6.92 21.19 -12.28
N ILE A 56 -6.67 20.99 -10.99
CA ILE A 56 -5.34 21.05 -10.39
C ILE A 56 -4.94 19.70 -9.81
N GLU A 57 -3.65 19.38 -9.89
CA GLU A 57 -3.08 18.19 -9.27
C GLU A 57 -2.78 18.47 -7.78
N GLU A 58 -3.58 17.91 -6.88
CA GLU A 58 -3.33 17.97 -5.44
C GLU A 58 -2.53 16.74 -5.00
N ARG A 59 -1.37 16.95 -4.37
CA ARG A 59 -0.61 15.86 -3.74
C ARG A 59 -1.37 15.31 -2.54
N ILE A 60 -1.61 14.01 -2.54
CA ILE A 60 -2.20 13.29 -1.41
C ILE A 60 -1.20 13.31 -0.26
N ASN A 61 -1.57 14.01 0.81
CA ASN A 61 -0.83 13.96 2.07
C ASN A 61 -1.22 12.68 2.82
N VAL A 62 -0.33 11.69 2.81
CA VAL A 62 -0.48 10.40 3.50
C VAL A 62 -0.68 10.55 5.01
N GLU A 63 -0.31 11.68 5.60
CA GLU A 63 -0.48 11.96 7.03
C GLU A 63 -1.90 12.41 7.38
N LYS A 64 -2.67 12.90 6.41
CA LYS A 64 -4.11 13.18 6.55
C LYS A 64 -4.91 11.87 6.43
N LYS A 65 -6.12 11.80 7.03
CA LYS A 65 -7.01 10.62 6.88
C LYS A 65 -7.58 10.64 5.47
N PHE A 66 -7.25 9.62 4.67
CA PHE A 66 -7.81 9.42 3.34
C PHE A 66 -7.80 7.91 3.08
N ASP A 67 -8.88 7.33 2.57
CA ASP A 67 -8.89 5.91 2.19
C ASP A 67 -8.53 5.79 0.71
N PHE A 68 -7.55 4.94 0.38
CA PHE A 68 -7.11 4.73 -0.99
C PHE A 68 -7.44 3.31 -1.43
N HIS A 69 -8.15 3.20 -2.55
CA HIS A 69 -8.55 1.93 -3.14
C HIS A 69 -8.01 1.87 -4.57
N GLU A 70 -7.19 0.86 -4.88
CA GLU A 70 -6.66 0.68 -6.23
C GLU A 70 -6.91 -0.75 -6.73
N LYS A 71 -7.46 -0.85 -7.94
CA LYS A 71 -7.59 -2.13 -8.64
C LYS A 71 -6.24 -2.46 -9.28
N ILE A 72 -5.78 -3.69 -9.13
CA ILE A 72 -4.55 -4.15 -9.78
C ILE A 72 -4.82 -4.29 -11.28
N ALA A 73 -4.05 -3.58 -12.12
CA ALA A 73 -4.18 -3.67 -13.58
C ALA A 73 -3.71 -5.04 -14.12
N ASN A 74 -4.19 -5.44 -15.31
CA ASN A 74 -3.87 -6.69 -16.01
C ASN A 74 -4.43 -7.98 -15.40
N THR A 75 -5.62 -7.93 -14.81
CA THR A 75 -6.35 -9.15 -14.43
C THR A 75 -7.47 -9.45 -15.41
N PRO A 76 -7.68 -10.73 -15.81
CA PRO A 76 -8.71 -11.11 -16.77
C PRO A 76 -10.10 -10.58 -16.37
N PRO A 77 -10.97 -10.24 -17.34
CA PRO A 77 -12.25 -9.56 -17.12
C PRO A 77 -13.21 -10.28 -16.15
N ASN A 78 -12.96 -11.55 -15.82
CA ASN A 78 -13.77 -12.36 -14.89
C ASN A 78 -13.22 -12.49 -13.46
N LYS A 79 -12.22 -11.69 -13.04
CA LYS A 79 -11.75 -11.69 -11.65
C LYS A 79 -11.63 -10.27 -11.08
N ASN A 80 -12.75 -9.74 -10.58
CA ASN A 80 -12.83 -8.66 -9.57
C ASN A 80 -12.09 -8.98 -8.25
N LYS A 81 -11.22 -9.99 -8.22
CA LYS A 81 -10.58 -10.54 -7.02
C LYS A 81 -9.25 -9.85 -6.70
N PHE A 82 -8.60 -9.15 -7.63
CA PHE A 82 -7.28 -8.58 -7.38
C PHE A 82 -7.34 -7.09 -7.04
N ARG A 83 -7.11 -6.77 -5.77
CA ARG A 83 -7.31 -5.43 -5.22
C ARG A 83 -6.25 -5.10 -4.17
N ILE A 84 -5.82 -3.84 -4.17
CA ILE A 84 -5.01 -3.26 -3.10
C ILE A 84 -5.89 -2.22 -2.40
N ASP A 85 -6.09 -2.43 -1.12
CA ASP A 85 -6.83 -1.54 -0.24
C ASP A 85 -5.90 -0.97 0.82
N ILE A 86 -5.95 0.35 1.00
CA ILE A 86 -5.04 1.07 1.87
C ILE A 86 -5.83 1.98 2.77
N PHE A 87 -5.84 1.64 4.05
CA PHE A 87 -6.54 2.37 5.10
C PHE A 87 -5.52 3.15 5.92
N TYR A 88 -5.68 4.47 5.97
CA TYR A 88 -4.77 5.35 6.70
C TYR A 88 -5.37 5.74 8.05
N GLY A 89 -5.18 4.87 9.05
CA GLY A 89 -5.60 5.11 10.43
C GLY A 89 -4.88 6.30 11.09
N ASP A 90 -4.98 6.43 12.42
CA ASP A 90 -4.38 7.58 13.12
C ASP A 90 -2.85 7.59 13.09
N LYS A 91 -2.22 6.45 13.44
CA LYS A 91 -0.75 6.32 13.51
C LYS A 91 -0.18 5.30 12.54
N LYS A 92 -1.03 4.47 11.96
CA LYS A 92 -0.65 3.29 11.16
C LYS A 92 -1.37 3.30 9.83
N MET A 93 -0.71 2.74 8.84
CA MET A 93 -1.27 2.44 7.53
C MET A 93 -1.48 0.93 7.44
N PHE A 94 -2.69 0.54 7.08
CA PHE A 94 -3.09 -0.86 6.89
C PHE A 94 -3.24 -1.10 5.40
N ILE A 95 -2.53 -2.10 4.88
CA ILE A 95 -2.58 -2.47 3.47
C ILE A 95 -3.13 -3.88 3.40
N THR A 96 -4.22 -4.05 2.66
CA THR A 96 -4.85 -5.33 2.35
C THR A 96 -4.72 -5.60 0.87
N ILE A 97 -4.26 -6.78 0.51
CA ILE A 97 -4.00 -7.16 -0.88
C ILE A 97 -4.62 -8.52 -1.12
N ASN A 98 -5.58 -8.56 -2.04
CA ASN A 98 -6.09 -9.82 -2.53
C ASN A 98 -5.29 -10.19 -3.78
N CYS A 99 -4.46 -11.25 -3.70
CA CYS A 99 -3.63 -11.69 -4.80
C CYS A 99 -3.36 -13.20 -4.83
N HIS A 100 -2.91 -13.67 -6.00
CA HIS A 100 -2.48 -15.06 -6.18
C HIS A 100 -1.24 -15.32 -5.33
N GLU A 101 -1.10 -16.56 -4.86
CA GLU A 101 -0.01 -16.97 -3.99
C GLU A 101 1.38 -16.64 -4.54
N ASP A 102 1.62 -16.85 -5.83
CA ASP A 102 2.91 -16.53 -6.45
C ASP A 102 3.27 -15.04 -6.31
N LYS A 103 2.27 -14.16 -6.52
CA LYS A 103 2.44 -12.71 -6.38
C LYS A 103 2.59 -12.28 -4.93
N ARG A 104 1.92 -12.96 -4.00
CA ARG A 104 2.13 -12.79 -2.57
C ARG A 104 3.57 -13.12 -2.17
N LEU A 105 4.11 -14.23 -2.64
CA LEU A 105 5.49 -14.63 -2.34
C LEU A 105 6.50 -13.63 -2.92
N GLU A 106 6.26 -13.17 -4.15
CA GLU A 106 7.05 -12.12 -4.79
C GLU A 106 7.02 -10.81 -3.97
N LEU A 107 5.83 -10.37 -3.54
CA LEU A 107 5.64 -9.20 -2.69
C LEU A 107 6.40 -9.32 -1.37
N ASN A 108 6.23 -10.42 -0.65
CA ASN A 108 6.88 -10.65 0.63
C ASN A 108 8.41 -10.61 0.49
N LYS A 109 8.95 -11.21 -0.59
CA LYS A 109 10.38 -11.17 -0.88
C LYS A 109 10.91 -9.76 -1.11
N GLU A 110 10.16 -8.91 -1.83
CA GLU A 110 10.54 -7.51 -2.04
C GLU A 110 10.38 -6.66 -0.78
N LEU A 111 9.32 -6.87 0.00
CA LEU A 111 9.09 -6.17 1.28
C LEU A 111 10.20 -6.48 2.29
N LEU A 112 10.64 -7.72 2.43
CA LEU A 112 11.71 -8.11 3.36
C LEU A 112 13.06 -7.42 3.09
N LYS A 113 13.29 -6.94 1.86
CA LYS A 113 14.49 -6.14 1.51
C LYS A 113 14.44 -4.75 2.13
N ILE A 114 13.25 -4.16 2.22
CA ILE A 114 13.06 -2.78 2.65
C ILE A 114 12.52 -2.64 4.06
N ALA A 115 11.90 -3.70 4.61
CA ALA A 115 11.19 -3.69 5.87
C ALA A 115 11.88 -4.53 6.96
N GLU A 116 11.62 -4.17 8.21
CA GLU A 116 11.97 -4.94 9.40
C GLU A 116 10.74 -5.08 10.30
N MET A 117 10.62 -6.24 10.96
CA MET A 117 9.63 -6.41 12.01
C MET A 117 10.24 -6.01 13.35
N PRO A 118 9.71 -5.00 14.06
CA PRO A 118 10.22 -4.62 15.36
C PRO A 118 10.00 -5.77 16.34
N LYS A 119 11.05 -6.16 17.07
CA LYS A 119 10.91 -7.16 18.13
C LYS A 119 10.00 -6.62 19.23
N PRO A 120 9.07 -7.42 19.77
CA PRO A 120 8.30 -7.00 20.94
C PRO A 120 9.27 -6.64 22.05
N LYS A 121 9.12 -5.44 22.62
CA LYS A 121 9.84 -5.09 23.85
C LYS A 121 9.31 -6.03 24.93
N LYS A 122 10.19 -6.85 25.51
CA LYS A 122 9.87 -7.59 26.73
C LYS A 122 9.46 -6.54 27.76
N LYS A 123 8.20 -6.58 28.19
CA LYS A 123 7.73 -5.86 29.37
C LYS A 123 8.23 -6.58 30.61
#